data_AF-A0A350D812-F1
#
_entry.id   AF-A0A350D812-F1
#
_cell.length_a   1.000
_cell.length_b   1.000
_cell.length_c   1.000
_cell.angle_alpha   90.00
_cell.angle_beta   90.00
_cell.angle_gamma   90.00
#
_symmetry.space_group_name_H-M   'P 1'
#
loop_
_entity.id
_entity.type
_entity.pdbx_description
1 polymer ?
#
loop_
_entity_poly.entity_id
_entity_poly.type
_entity_poly.pdbx_seq_one_letter_code
_entity_poly.pdbx_strand_id
1 'polypeptide(L)'
;MAYDSNLIRIPLKKAIELLKGAGFRGRRIIVYCLYNHLDTPEDFLARIRDLLKWGVCVYPMRYESLEPRPKNTYISPNWTDWELEMIAKARRVIGYGGAFPPYEGLKKKFLSAKSFEKAFELKPPLINRIGILPA
;
A
#
# COMPACT_ATOMS: atom_id res chain seq x y z
N MET A 1 -1.75 -4.24 14.20
CA MET A 1 -3.20 -4.05 13.89
C MET A 1 -3.42 -4.35 12.41
N ALA A 2 -4.65 -4.59 12.00
CA ALA A 2 -5.00 -4.89 10.60
C ALA A 2 -6.12 -3.95 10.10
N TYR A 3 -6.19 -3.72 8.79
CA TYR A 3 -7.22 -2.95 8.09
C TYR A 3 -7.75 -3.76 6.91
N ASP A 4 -8.49 -4.84 7.19
CA ASP A 4 -8.85 -5.84 6.16
C ASP A 4 -10.12 -5.50 5.38
N SER A 5 -11.00 -4.66 5.95
CA SER A 5 -12.21 -4.19 5.29
C SER A 5 -12.61 -2.79 5.79
N ASN A 6 -13.42 -2.08 5.01
CA ASN A 6 -13.91 -0.73 5.38
C ASN A 6 -14.77 -0.73 6.66
N LEU A 7 -15.32 -1.88 7.07
CA LEU A 7 -16.12 -2.03 8.29
C LEU A 7 -15.32 -1.67 9.55
N ILE A 8 -14.01 -1.91 9.55
CA ILE A 8 -13.16 -1.67 10.72
C ILE A 8 -12.50 -0.30 10.73
N ARG A 9 -12.79 0.56 9.76
CA ARG A 9 -12.21 1.91 9.62
C ARG A 9 -12.28 2.74 10.90
N ILE A 10 -13.49 2.85 11.46
CA ILE A 10 -13.76 3.66 12.66
C ILE A 10 -13.05 3.10 13.90
N PRO A 11 -13.23 1.82 14.28
CA PRO A 11 -12.53 1.28 15.45
C PRO A 11 -11.01 1.31 15.29
N LEU A 12 -10.48 1.07 14.08
CA LEU A 12 -9.04 1.15 13.83
C LEU A 12 -8.50 2.57 13.99
N LYS A 13 -9.18 3.59 13.47
CA LYS A 13 -8.78 5.01 13.65
C LYS A 13 -8.69 5.36 15.13
N LYS A 14 -9.71 4.97 15.91
CA LYS A 14 -9.73 5.18 17.37
C LYS A 14 -8.56 4.49 18.07
N ALA A 15 -8.26 3.24 17.71
CA ALA A 15 -7.11 2.52 18.27
C ALA A 15 -5.77 3.21 17.95
N ILE A 16 -5.60 3.71 16.72
CA ILE A 16 -4.41 4.48 16.32
C ILE A 16 -4.31 5.78 17.13
N GLU A 17 -5.43 6.50 17.31
CA GLU A 17 -5.47 7.73 18.10
C GLU A 17 -5.12 7.49 19.57
N LEU A 18 -5.64 6.41 20.17
CA LEU A 18 -5.29 6.00 21.54
C LEU A 18 -3.79 5.71 21.68
N LEU A 19 -3.20 4.95 20.76
CA LEU A 19 -1.75 4.68 20.78
C LEU A 19 -0.93 5.97 20.64
N LYS A 20 -1.33 6.88 19.75
CA LYS A 20 -0.65 8.18 19.60
C LYS A 20 -0.79 9.04 20.85
N GLY A 21 -1.97 9.03 21.49
CA GLY A 21 -2.22 9.69 22.77
C GLY A 21 -1.36 9.14 23.91
N ALA A 22 -1.05 7.84 23.88
CA ALA A 22 -0.12 7.19 24.80
C ALA A 22 1.37 7.43 24.46
N GLY A 23 1.69 8.29 23.49
CA GLY A 23 3.07 8.67 23.14
C GLY A 23 3.73 7.82 22.04
N PHE A 24 3.02 6.85 21.44
CA PHE A 24 3.58 6.10 20.31
C PHE A 24 3.66 6.96 19.06
N ARG A 25 4.87 7.10 18.51
CA ARG A 25 5.08 7.76 17.22
C ARG A 25 4.39 6.95 16.12
N GLY A 26 3.67 7.61 15.21
CA GLY A 26 2.93 6.93 14.14
C GLY A 26 3.79 6.02 13.25
N ARG A 27 5.07 6.37 13.02
CA ARG A 27 6.04 5.51 12.30
C ARG A 27 6.37 4.19 13.00
N ARG A 28 6.06 4.05 14.30
CA ARG A 28 6.16 2.80 15.06
C ARG A 28 4.87 1.98 15.06
N ILE A 29 3.81 2.51 14.48
CA ILE A 29 2.53 1.83 14.35
C ILE A 29 2.47 1.27 12.93
N ILE A 30 2.56 -0.05 12.82
CA ILE A 30 2.43 -0.77 11.55
C ILE A 30 1.04 -1.38 11.49
N VAL A 31 0.35 -1.12 10.38
CA VAL A 31 -0.98 -1.67 10.12
C VAL A 31 -0.92 -2.54 8.88
N TYR A 32 -1.24 -3.82 9.03
CA TYR A 32 -1.41 -4.74 7.90
C TYR A 32 -2.65 -4.33 7.12
N CYS A 33 -2.52 -4.18 5.82
CA CYS A 33 -3.62 -3.79 4.94
C CYS A 33 -3.78 -4.90 3.90
N LEU A 34 -4.76 -5.78 4.13
CA LEU A 34 -5.05 -6.90 3.25
C LEU A 34 -5.53 -6.41 1.87
N TYR A 35 -5.09 -7.02 0.80
CA TYR A 35 -5.63 -6.80 -0.55
C TYR A 35 -5.73 -8.13 -1.30
N ASN A 36 -6.35 -8.11 -2.49
CA ASN A 36 -6.56 -9.31 -3.32
C ASN A 36 -7.52 -10.33 -2.71
N HIS A 37 -8.57 -9.87 -2.02
CA HIS A 37 -9.57 -10.74 -1.40
C HIS A 37 -10.98 -10.42 -1.91
N LEU A 38 -11.83 -9.80 -1.07
CA LEU A 38 -13.19 -9.38 -1.44
C LEU A 38 -13.23 -7.90 -1.87
N ASP A 39 -12.09 -7.22 -1.80
CA ASP A 39 -11.93 -5.80 -2.08
C ASP A 39 -11.61 -5.53 -3.55
N THR A 40 -11.78 -4.28 -3.97
CA THR A 40 -11.27 -3.75 -5.24
C THR A 40 -9.92 -3.03 -5.07
N PRO A 41 -9.17 -2.77 -6.16
CA PRO A 41 -8.00 -1.90 -6.13
C PRO A 41 -8.30 -0.52 -5.52
N GLU A 42 -9.47 0.05 -5.79
CA GLU A 42 -9.95 1.32 -5.25
C GLU A 42 -10.20 1.25 -3.73
N ASP A 43 -10.81 0.17 -3.25
CA ASP A 43 -11.02 -0.06 -1.81
C ASP A 43 -9.68 -0.15 -1.07
N PHE A 44 -8.72 -0.87 -1.64
CA PHE A 44 -7.38 -0.95 -1.09
C PHE A 44 -6.69 0.41 -1.06
N LEU A 45 -6.74 1.18 -2.15
CA LEU A 45 -6.19 2.53 -2.20
C LEU A 45 -6.86 3.46 -1.17
N ALA A 46 -8.18 3.37 -0.99
CA ALA A 46 -8.89 4.15 0.03
C ALA A 46 -8.33 3.88 1.44
N ARG A 47 -8.08 2.61 1.77
CA ARG A 47 -7.49 2.20 3.06
C ARG A 47 -6.04 2.66 3.22
N ILE A 48 -5.23 2.62 2.16
CA ILE A 48 -3.88 3.22 2.17
C ILE A 48 -3.96 4.71 2.49
N ARG A 49 -4.86 5.44 1.82
CA ARG A 49 -5.02 6.89 2.02
C ARG A 49 -5.44 7.22 3.44
N ASP A 50 -6.36 6.45 4.02
CA ASP A 50 -6.74 6.58 5.42
C ASP A 50 -5.53 6.45 6.35
N LEU A 51 -4.78 5.36 6.24
CA LEU A 51 -3.63 5.08 7.12
C LEU A 51 -2.52 6.14 6.97
N LEU A 52 -2.23 6.58 5.74
CA LEU A 52 -1.25 7.64 5.47
C LEU A 52 -1.74 9.00 5.99
N LYS A 53 -3.05 9.31 5.91
CA LYS A 53 -3.65 10.51 6.55
C LYS A 53 -3.53 10.45 8.07
N TRP A 54 -3.74 9.27 8.67
CA TRP A 54 -3.60 9.07 10.12
C TRP A 54 -2.14 9.05 10.58
N GLY A 55 -1.20 9.02 9.63
CA GLY A 55 0.23 9.16 9.88
C GLY A 55 0.87 7.89 10.43
N VAL A 56 0.41 6.72 9.98
CA VAL A 56 0.96 5.40 10.37
C VAL A 56 1.54 4.64 9.18
N CYS A 57 2.33 3.60 9.43
CA CYS A 57 2.94 2.79 8.40
C CYS A 57 1.95 1.77 7.83
N VAL A 58 1.81 1.73 6.51
CA VAL A 58 0.97 0.75 5.81
C VAL A 58 1.80 -0.45 5.42
N TYR A 59 1.46 -1.65 5.89
CA TYR A 59 2.07 -2.89 5.43
C TYR A 59 1.10 -3.59 4.46
N PRO A 60 1.28 -3.44 3.13
CA PRO A 60 0.43 -4.12 2.16
C PRO A 60 0.63 -5.65 2.26
N MET A 61 -0.46 -6.36 2.52
CA MET A 61 -0.46 -7.82 2.71
C MET A 61 -1.34 -8.45 1.64
N ARG A 62 -0.74 -9.22 0.73
CA ARG A 62 -1.50 -9.94 -0.30
C ARG A 62 -2.22 -11.12 0.34
N TYR A 63 -3.50 -11.26 0.07
CA TYR A 63 -4.24 -12.46 0.42
C TYR A 63 -3.73 -13.66 -0.41
N GLU A 64 -3.56 -14.78 0.28
CA GLU A 64 -3.27 -16.09 -0.32
C GLU A 64 -4.48 -16.99 -0.07
N SER A 65 -4.88 -17.75 -1.09
CA SER A 65 -5.97 -18.72 -0.94
C SER A 65 -5.61 -19.79 0.10
N LEU A 66 -6.63 -20.26 0.81
CA LEU A 66 -6.50 -21.41 1.72
C LEU A 66 -6.33 -22.73 0.95
N GLU A 67 -6.74 -22.76 -0.32
CA GLU A 67 -6.51 -23.92 -1.19
C GLU A 67 -5.02 -24.03 -1.54
N PRO A 68 -4.42 -25.24 -1.45
CA PRO A 68 -3.03 -25.45 -1.77
C PRO A 68 -2.68 -25.00 -3.20
N ARG A 69 -1.77 -24.04 -3.31
CA ARG A 69 -1.25 -23.54 -4.60
C ARG A 69 0.11 -22.87 -4.40
N PRO A 70 0.90 -22.67 -5.46
CA PRO A 70 2.16 -21.93 -5.34
C PRO A 70 1.90 -20.50 -4.84
N LYS A 71 2.80 -20.00 -3.99
CA LYS A 71 2.70 -18.66 -3.40
C LYS A 71 2.55 -17.57 -4.46
N ASN A 72 1.76 -16.54 -4.17
CA ASN A 72 1.50 -15.39 -5.04
C ASN A 72 0.78 -15.73 -6.36
N THR A 73 0.18 -16.92 -6.49
CA THR A 73 -0.55 -17.29 -7.71
C THR A 73 -2.05 -17.04 -7.63
N TYR A 74 -2.62 -16.80 -6.43
CA TYR A 74 -4.03 -16.46 -6.30
C TYR A 74 -4.30 -15.04 -6.78
N ILE A 75 -5.33 -14.89 -7.62
CA ILE A 75 -5.86 -13.61 -8.09
C ILE A 75 -7.35 -13.65 -7.77
N SER A 76 -7.80 -12.73 -6.94
CA SER A 76 -9.22 -12.63 -6.59
C SER A 76 -10.04 -12.04 -7.74
N PRO A 77 -11.37 -12.28 -7.79
CA PRO A 77 -12.20 -11.91 -8.94
C PRO A 77 -12.18 -10.43 -9.35
N ASN A 78 -11.89 -9.53 -8.40
CA ASN A 78 -11.89 -8.09 -8.63
C ASN A 78 -10.50 -7.52 -8.95
N TRP A 79 -9.50 -8.39 -9.16
CA TRP A 79 -8.11 -8.02 -9.36
C TRP A 79 -7.54 -8.66 -10.62
N THR A 80 -6.54 -7.99 -11.17
CA THR A 80 -5.69 -8.50 -12.25
C THR A 80 -4.30 -8.85 -11.71
N ASP A 81 -3.60 -9.76 -12.38
CA ASP A 81 -2.19 -10.04 -12.09
C ASP A 81 -1.31 -8.78 -12.16
N TRP A 82 -1.60 -7.91 -13.13
CA TRP A 82 -0.90 -6.65 -13.34
C TRP A 82 -1.02 -5.71 -12.15
N GLU A 83 -2.21 -5.51 -11.58
CA GLU A 83 -2.41 -4.65 -10.40
C GLU A 83 -1.67 -5.18 -9.18
N LEU A 84 -1.68 -6.50 -8.98
CA LEU A 84 -0.95 -7.15 -7.88
C LEU A 84 0.56 -6.95 -8.03
N GLU A 85 1.06 -7.01 -9.27
CA GLU A 85 2.45 -6.74 -9.61
C GLU A 85 2.82 -5.26 -9.44
N MET A 86 1.92 -4.32 -9.73
CA MET A 86 2.14 -2.89 -9.43
C MET A 86 2.38 -2.65 -7.94
N ILE A 87 1.61 -3.30 -7.06
CA ILE A 87 1.78 -3.19 -5.60
C ILE A 87 3.12 -3.78 -5.19
N ALA A 88 3.48 -4.97 -5.69
CA ALA A 88 4.74 -5.64 -5.38
C ALA A 88 5.95 -4.77 -5.77
N LYS A 89 5.93 -4.21 -6.98
CA LYS A 89 6.96 -3.28 -7.46
C LYS A 89 7.01 -2.01 -6.64
N ALA A 90 5.87 -1.36 -6.36
CA ALA A 90 5.85 -0.13 -5.57
C ALA A 90 6.37 -0.37 -4.15
N ARG A 91 5.97 -1.46 -3.50
CA ARG A 91 6.47 -1.86 -2.19
C ARG A 91 8.00 -1.99 -2.18
N ARG A 92 8.59 -2.53 -3.25
CA ARG A 92 10.05 -2.66 -3.40
C ARG A 92 10.75 -1.34 -3.70
N VAL A 93 10.18 -0.49 -4.57
CA VAL A 93 10.87 0.68 -5.13
C VAL A 93 10.67 1.94 -4.28
N ILE A 94 9.45 2.18 -3.79
CA ILE A 94 9.10 3.38 -3.04
C ILE A 94 8.75 3.10 -1.57
N GLY A 95 8.63 1.82 -1.20
CA GLY A 95 8.44 1.41 0.19
C GLY A 95 9.75 1.33 0.99
N TYR A 96 9.63 1.00 2.27
CA TYR A 96 10.74 0.74 3.18
C TYR A 96 10.37 -0.43 4.11
N GLY A 97 11.26 -1.43 4.23
CA GLY A 97 10.98 -2.63 5.04
C GLY A 97 9.73 -3.41 4.60
N GLY A 98 9.32 -3.24 3.34
CA GLY A 98 8.08 -3.81 2.81
C GLY A 98 6.79 -3.06 3.18
N ALA A 99 6.89 -1.88 3.79
CA ALA A 99 5.76 -1.01 4.12
C ALA A 99 5.82 0.30 3.31
N PHE A 100 4.74 1.07 3.35
CA PHE A 100 4.67 2.47 2.97
C PHE A 100 4.64 3.34 4.24
N PRO A 101 5.78 3.91 4.66
CA PRO A 101 5.80 4.85 5.78
C PRO A 101 5.06 6.14 5.43
N PRO A 102 4.57 6.89 6.43
CA PRO A 102 3.87 8.16 6.23
C PRO A 102 4.84 9.32 5.92
N TYR A 103 5.78 9.12 5.00
CA TYR A 103 6.68 10.17 4.52
C TYR A 103 5.92 11.14 3.62
N GLU A 104 6.26 12.43 3.68
CA GLU A 104 5.51 13.47 2.95
C GLU A 104 5.45 13.22 1.44
N GLY A 105 6.53 12.72 0.83
CA GLY A 105 6.53 12.35 -0.60
C GLY A 105 5.54 11.23 -0.93
N LEU A 106 5.49 10.18 -0.11
CA LEU A 106 4.55 9.06 -0.27
C LEU A 106 3.11 9.50 -0.02
N LYS A 107 2.88 10.27 1.06
CA LYS A 107 1.57 10.87 1.34
C LYS A 107 1.09 11.68 0.15
N LYS A 108 1.91 12.60 -0.37
CA LYS A 108 1.55 13.42 -1.53
C LYS A 108 1.14 12.53 -2.71
N LYS A 109 1.96 11.51 -3.06
CA LYS A 109 1.67 10.59 -4.17
C LYS A 109 0.34 9.86 -4.02
N PHE A 110 0.11 9.18 -2.90
CA PHE A 110 -1.09 8.36 -2.72
C PHE A 110 -2.35 9.21 -2.50
N LEU A 111 -2.23 10.35 -1.81
CA LEU A 111 -3.37 11.23 -1.52
C LEU A 111 -3.82 12.04 -2.74
N SER A 112 -2.92 12.39 -3.65
CA SER A 112 -3.26 13.14 -4.87
C SER A 112 -3.59 12.26 -6.07
N ALA A 113 -3.33 10.95 -6.01
CA ALA A 113 -3.64 10.04 -7.10
C ALA A 113 -5.15 10.03 -7.38
N LYS A 114 -5.56 9.97 -8.65
CA LYS A 114 -6.97 9.90 -9.04
C LYS A 114 -7.50 8.47 -9.19
N SER A 115 -6.61 7.50 -9.37
CA SER A 115 -6.92 6.08 -9.52
C SER A 115 -5.85 5.21 -8.86
N PHE A 116 -6.11 3.91 -8.76
CA PHE A 116 -5.14 2.91 -8.34
C PHE A 116 -3.87 2.94 -9.18
N GLU A 117 -3.99 2.92 -10.51
CA GLU A 117 -2.86 2.88 -11.43
C GLU A 117 -1.98 4.11 -11.25
N LYS A 118 -2.56 5.31 -11.11
CA LYS A 118 -1.77 6.52 -10.86
C LYS A 118 -1.12 6.53 -9.49
N ALA A 119 -1.74 5.93 -8.49
CA ALA A 119 -1.14 5.79 -7.17
C ALA A 119 0.10 4.89 -7.22
N PHE A 120 0.05 3.79 -7.97
CA PHE A 120 1.10 2.78 -8.03
C PHE A 120 2.07 2.90 -9.21
N GLU A 121 1.81 3.79 -10.16
CA GLU A 121 2.70 4.08 -11.29
C GLU A 121 4.09 4.48 -10.79
N LEU A 122 5.12 3.80 -11.30
CA LEU A 122 6.52 4.07 -11.00
C LEU A 122 7.16 4.82 -12.15
N LYS A 123 7.96 5.85 -11.83
CA LYS A 123 8.76 6.53 -12.84
C LYS A 123 9.92 5.63 -13.25
N PRO A 124 10.28 5.58 -14.55
CA PRO A 124 11.49 4.88 -14.97
C PRO A 124 12.71 5.50 -14.28
N PRO A 125 13.78 4.72 -14.05
CA PRO A 125 15.03 5.25 -13.53
C PRO A 125 15.57 6.35 -14.46
N LEU A 126 16.18 7.38 -13.88
CA LEU A 126 16.67 8.55 -14.61
C LEU A 126 17.78 8.24 -15.62
N ILE A 127 18.33 7.02 -15.60
CA ILE A 127 19.39 6.54 -16.51
C ILE A 127 18.97 6.62 -17.98
N ASN A 128 17.67 6.53 -18.30
CA ASN A 128 17.17 6.64 -19.68
C ASN A 128 16.96 8.09 -20.17
N ARG A 129 17.29 9.12 -19.37
CA ARG A 129 17.12 10.54 -19.76
C ARG A 129 18.42 11.23 -20.18
N ILE A 130 19.56 10.59 -19.96
CA ILE A 130 20.85 11.09 -20.44
C ILE A 130 21.24 10.15 -21.56
N GLY A 131 20.99 10.58 -22.81
CA GLY A 131 21.45 9.87 -23.99
C GLY A 131 22.96 9.73 -23.90
N ILE A 132 23.44 8.52 -23.60
CA ILE A 132 24.84 8.16 -23.81
C ILE A 132 24.96 8.01 -25.33
N LEU A 133 25.51 9.03 -25.99
CA LEU A 133 26.02 8.88 -27.35
C LEU A 133 27.09 7.77 -27.31
N PRO A 134 27.00 6.73 -28.16
CA PRO A 134 28.07 5.75 -28.24
C PRO A 134 29.35 6.44 -28.70
N ALA A 135 30.45 6.07 -28.06
CA ALA A 135 31.82 6.47 -28.44
C ALA A 135 32.22 5.86 -29.78
#